data_AF-A0A1G3FWI6-F1
#
_entry.id   AF-A0A1G3FWI6-F1
#
_cell.length_a   1.000
_cell.length_b   1.000
_cell.length_c   1.000
_cell.angle_alpha   90.00
_cell.angle_beta   90.00
_cell.angle_gamma   90.00
#
_symmetry.space_group_name_H-M   'P 1'
#
loop_
_entity.id
_entity.type
_entity.pdbx_description
1 polymer ?
#
loop_
_entity_poly.entity_id
_entity_poly.type
_entity_poly.pdbx_seq_one_letter_code
_entity_poly.pdbx_strand_id
1 'polypeptide(L)'
;MTPQDLEELFAEARAAHSSAAPPDLLARVLTDAYAVQDLQDAQAGPAPVARRGFGLLRLCAGLFGGTAGIAGLATAMVAGVAIGLVQPAPVSAMTTLLWPEEAALDTIELIPNFGALLPEG
;
A
#
# COMPACT_ATOMS: atom_id res chain seq x y z
N MET A 1 -13.71 -15.14 16.95
CA MET A 1 -13.61 -15.55 15.55
C MET A 1 -12.14 -15.52 15.14
N THR A 2 -11.48 -16.64 15.33
CA THR A 2 -10.08 -16.88 15.01
C THR A 2 -9.95 -17.47 13.59
N PRO A 3 -8.76 -17.48 12.98
CA PRO A 3 -8.53 -18.15 11.70
C PRO A 3 -8.93 -19.63 11.71
N GLN A 4 -8.79 -20.30 12.85
CA GLN A 4 -9.20 -21.70 13.05
C GLN A 4 -10.71 -21.86 12.95
N ASP A 5 -11.48 -20.94 13.52
CA ASP A 5 -12.95 -20.95 13.44
C ASP A 5 -13.44 -20.87 11.99
N LEU A 6 -12.71 -20.15 11.12
CA LEU A 6 -13.02 -20.06 9.68
C LEU A 6 -12.70 -21.35 8.93
N GLU A 7 -11.57 -21.98 9.25
CA GLU A 7 -11.17 -23.23 8.61
C GLU A 7 -12.17 -24.35 8.94
N GLU A 8 -12.63 -24.42 10.19
CA GLU A 8 -13.67 -25.36 10.62
C GLU A 8 -15.00 -25.13 9.87
N LEU A 9 -15.44 -23.88 9.73
CA LEU A 9 -16.64 -23.52 8.97
C LEU A 9 -16.52 -23.94 7.49
N PHE A 10 -15.37 -23.72 6.86
CA PHE A 10 -15.15 -24.11 5.47
C PHE A 10 -15.04 -25.63 5.30
N ALA A 11 -14.51 -26.35 6.28
CA ALA A 11 -14.46 -27.81 6.27
C ALA A 11 -15.87 -28.41 6.35
N GLU A 12 -16.72 -27.87 7.23
CA GLU A 12 -18.13 -28.27 7.36
C GLU A 12 -18.91 -28.00 6.07
N ALA A 13 -18.77 -26.81 5.49
CA ALA A 13 -19.45 -26.45 4.24
C ALA A 13 -19.09 -27.39 3.08
N ARG A 14 -17.82 -27.80 2.98
CA ARG A 14 -17.31 -28.70 1.94
C ARG A 14 -17.79 -30.14 2.13
N ALA A 15 -17.87 -30.60 3.38
CA ALA A 15 -18.44 -31.89 3.72
C ALA A 15 -19.95 -31.96 3.39
N ALA A 16 -20.67 -30.86 3.64
CA ALA A 16 -22.10 -30.74 3.33
C ALA A 16 -22.40 -30.64 1.82
N HIS A 17 -21.50 -30.03 1.04
CA HIS A 17 -21.68 -29.77 -0.40
C HIS A 17 -20.68 -30.57 -1.25
N SER A 18 -20.67 -31.89 -1.07
CA SER A 18 -19.79 -32.84 -1.77
C SER A 18 -20.06 -32.95 -3.29
N SER A 19 -21.15 -32.37 -3.79
CA SER A 19 -21.45 -32.40 -5.23
C SER A 19 -20.67 -31.30 -5.96
N ALA A 20 -19.92 -31.68 -6.99
CA ALA A 20 -19.42 -30.74 -8.00
C ALA A 20 -20.55 -29.78 -8.43
N ALA A 21 -20.16 -28.53 -8.76
CA ALA A 21 -21.11 -27.52 -9.20
C ALA A 21 -22.00 -28.07 -10.33
N PRO A 22 -23.31 -27.77 -10.33
CA PRO A 22 -24.21 -28.25 -11.39
C PRO A 22 -23.65 -27.86 -12.77
N PRO A 23 -23.65 -28.78 -13.75
CA PRO A 23 -23.03 -28.53 -15.05
C PRO A 23 -23.65 -27.33 -15.77
N ASP A 24 -24.94 -27.08 -15.57
CA ASP A 24 -25.65 -25.91 -16.10
C ASP A 24 -25.12 -24.59 -15.51
N LEU A 25 -24.89 -24.55 -14.19
CA LEU A 25 -24.31 -23.38 -13.53
C LEU A 25 -22.91 -23.10 -14.08
N LEU A 26 -22.09 -24.15 -14.21
CA LEU A 26 -20.74 -24.04 -14.74
C LEU A 26 -20.73 -23.55 -16.19
N ALA A 27 -21.63 -24.06 -17.04
CA ALA A 27 -21.78 -23.60 -18.42
C ALA A 27 -22.17 -22.11 -18.48
N ARG A 28 -23.08 -21.66 -17.61
CA ARG A 28 -23.49 -20.24 -17.54
C ARG A 28 -22.36 -19.34 -17.06
N VAL A 29 -21.60 -19.76 -16.03
CA VAL A 29 -20.43 -19.02 -15.54
C VAL A 29 -19.36 -18.90 -16.61
N LEU A 30 -19.06 -19.99 -17.35
CA LEU A 30 -18.09 -19.93 -18.44
C LEU A 30 -18.57 -19.03 -19.58
N THR A 31 -19.85 -19.09 -19.94
CA THR A 31 -20.43 -18.22 -20.97
C THR A 31 -20.30 -16.74 -20.60
N ASP A 32 -20.59 -16.39 -19.35
CA ASP A 32 -20.45 -15.03 -18.84
C ASP A 32 -18.98 -14.58 -18.82
N ALA A 33 -18.08 -15.46 -18.36
CA ALA A 33 -16.65 -15.20 -18.37
C ALA A 33 -16.11 -14.95 -19.79
N TYR A 34 -16.52 -15.74 -20.78
CA TYR A 34 -16.15 -15.52 -22.18
C TYR A 34 -16.69 -14.20 -22.72
N ALA A 35 -17.94 -13.83 -22.39
CA ALA A 35 -18.49 -12.54 -22.81
C ALA A 35 -17.69 -11.36 -22.24
N VAL A 36 -17.22 -11.45 -20.99
CA VAL A 36 -16.35 -10.43 -20.39
C VAL A 36 -14.96 -10.41 -21.02
N GLN A 37 -14.37 -11.58 -21.31
CA GLN A 37 -13.06 -11.69 -21.98
C GLN A 37 -13.10 -11.07 -23.38
N ASP A 38 -14.13 -11.39 -24.18
CA ASP A 38 -14.30 -10.84 -25.52
C ASP A 38 -14.48 -9.32 -25.48
N LEU A 39 -15.18 -8.79 -24.48
CA LEU A 39 -15.30 -7.34 -24.29
C LEU A 39 -13.96 -6.70 -23.92
N GLN A 40 -13.15 -7.36 -23.09
CA GLN A 40 -11.82 -6.88 -22.74
C GLN A 40 -10.86 -6.90 -23.94
N ASP A 41 -10.92 -7.94 -24.76
CA ASP A 41 -10.13 -8.06 -25.99
C ASP A 41 -10.59 -7.05 -27.05
N ALA A 42 -11.90 -6.81 -27.17
CA ALA A 42 -12.44 -5.78 -28.07
C ALA A 42 -12.09 -4.35 -27.61
N GLN A 43 -11.92 -4.14 -26.29
CA GLN A 43 -11.48 -2.88 -25.70
C GLN A 43 -9.96 -2.77 -25.59
N ALA A 44 -9.21 -3.83 -25.88
CA ALA A 44 -7.76 -3.79 -25.99
C ALA A 44 -7.40 -2.94 -27.20
N GLY A 45 -7.20 -1.64 -26.95
CA GLY A 45 -6.65 -0.72 -27.95
C GLY A 45 -5.31 -1.24 -28.48
N PRO A 46 -4.86 -0.74 -29.64
CA PRO A 46 -3.61 -1.18 -30.24
C PRO A 46 -2.50 -1.16 -29.21
N ALA A 47 -1.81 -2.31 -29.06
CA ALA A 47 -0.71 -2.44 -28.12
C ALA A 47 0.24 -1.24 -28.31
N PRO A 48 0.52 -0.46 -27.24
CA PRO A 48 1.31 0.75 -27.39
C PRO A 48 2.66 0.34 -27.97
N VAL A 49 2.98 0.89 -29.16
CA VAL A 49 4.29 0.69 -29.80
C VAL A 49 5.33 1.05 -28.76
N ALA A 50 6.18 0.08 -28.39
CA ALA A 50 7.16 0.25 -27.32
C ALA A 50 8.09 1.43 -27.66
N ARG A 51 7.78 2.60 -27.11
CA ARG A 51 8.65 3.78 -27.21
C ARG A 51 9.96 3.42 -26.52
N ARG A 52 11.08 3.50 -27.25
CA ARG A 52 12.43 3.38 -26.71
C ARG A 52 12.69 4.58 -25.79
N GLY A 53 12.32 4.46 -24.52
CA GLY A 53 12.56 5.50 -23.52
C GLY A 53 12.17 5.06 -22.10
N PHE A 54 12.99 5.46 -21.13
CA PHE A 54 12.88 5.25 -19.68
C PHE A 54 13.02 3.80 -19.18
N GLY A 55 14.22 3.24 -19.35
CA GLY A 55 14.57 1.88 -18.90
C GLY A 55 14.31 1.60 -17.42
N LEU A 56 14.51 2.58 -16.54
CA LEU A 56 14.26 2.42 -15.10
C LEU A 56 12.76 2.30 -14.78
N LEU A 57 11.94 3.16 -15.39
CA LEU A 57 10.48 3.14 -15.19
C LEU A 57 9.86 1.85 -15.74
N ARG A 58 10.39 1.35 -16.86
CA ARG A 58 9.99 0.08 -17.46
C ARG A 58 10.45 -1.12 -16.61
N LEU A 59 11.63 -1.05 -15.98
CA LEU A 59 12.10 -2.05 -15.03
C LEU A 59 11.17 -2.12 -13.81
N CYS A 60 10.83 -0.97 -13.23
CA CYS A 60 9.86 -0.90 -12.13
C CYS A 60 8.48 -1.40 -12.56
N ALA A 61 7.97 -1.00 -13.73
CA ALA A 61 6.71 -1.53 -14.25
C ALA A 61 6.77 -3.06 -14.42
N GLY A 62 7.87 -3.61 -14.94
CA GLY A 62 8.06 -5.07 -15.05
C GLY A 62 8.06 -5.79 -13.71
N LEU A 63 8.63 -5.16 -12.67
CA LEU A 63 8.71 -5.74 -11.32
C LEU A 63 7.37 -5.69 -10.56
N PHE A 64 6.58 -4.64 -10.78
CA PHE A 64 5.33 -4.38 -10.05
C PHE A 64 4.05 -4.76 -10.82
N GLY A 65 4.16 -5.38 -12.00
CA GLY A 65 2.99 -5.85 -12.78
C GLY A 65 2.36 -4.80 -13.71
N GLY A 66 3.13 -3.80 -14.11
CA GLY A 66 2.76 -2.78 -15.10
C GLY A 66 2.40 -1.43 -14.47
N THR A 67 1.64 -0.63 -15.21
CA THR A 67 1.20 0.71 -14.78
C THR A 67 0.25 0.65 -13.57
N ALA A 68 -0.57 -0.40 -13.46
CA ALA A 68 -1.45 -0.62 -12.32
C ALA A 68 -0.67 -0.84 -11.01
N GLY A 69 0.43 -1.59 -11.06
CA GLY A 69 1.31 -1.78 -9.91
C GLY A 69 1.95 -0.50 -9.40
N ILE A 70 2.39 0.35 -10.33
CA ILE A 70 2.93 1.68 -9.99
C ILE A 70 1.87 2.58 -9.38
N ALA A 71 0.63 2.55 -9.88
CA ALA A 71 -0.49 3.30 -9.31
C ALA A 71 -0.81 2.83 -7.87
N GLY A 72 -0.79 1.52 -7.63
CA GLY A 72 -0.93 0.95 -6.28
C GLY A 72 0.19 1.41 -5.33
N LEU A 73 1.45 1.37 -5.79
CA LEU A 73 2.61 1.83 -5.02
C LEU A 73 2.54 3.34 -4.70
N ALA A 74 2.13 4.16 -5.66
CA ALA A 74 1.92 5.59 -5.44
C ALA A 74 0.82 5.84 -4.41
N THR A 75 -0.30 5.12 -4.51
CA THR A 75 -1.41 5.20 -3.56
C THR A 75 -0.98 4.79 -2.16
N ALA A 76 -0.17 3.72 -2.04
CA ALA A 76 0.39 3.27 -0.77
C ALA A 76 1.35 4.30 -0.14
N MET A 77 2.16 5.00 -0.96
CA MET A 77 3.00 6.10 -0.46
C MET A 77 2.16 7.28 0.06
N VAL A 78 1.13 7.69 -0.68
CA VAL A 78 0.23 8.77 -0.22
C VAL A 78 -0.52 8.36 1.05
N ALA A 79 -1.00 7.11 1.13
CA ALA A 79 -1.61 6.57 2.34
C ALA A 79 -0.62 6.53 3.52
N GLY A 80 0.63 6.15 3.27
CA GLY A 80 1.69 6.17 4.28
C GLY A 80 1.98 7.58 4.80
N VAL A 81 1.98 8.59 3.93
CA VAL A 81 2.12 10.00 4.35
C VAL A 81 0.91 10.46 5.16
N ALA A 82 -0.30 10.12 4.74
CA ALA A 82 -1.52 10.45 5.47
C ALA A 82 -1.54 9.82 6.88
N ILE A 83 -1.13 8.55 6.98
CA ILE A 83 -1.03 7.83 8.26
C ILE A 83 0.12 8.41 9.13
N GLY A 84 1.26 8.74 8.53
CA GLY A 84 2.44 9.22 9.24
C GLY A 84 2.32 10.65 9.79
N LEU A 85 1.54 11.51 9.13
CA LEU A 85 1.33 12.90 9.56
C LEU A 85 0.20 13.06 10.57
N VAL A 86 -0.78 12.16 10.56
CA VAL A 86 -1.85 12.17 11.56
C VAL A 86 -1.35 11.42 12.79
N GLN A 87 -0.64 12.11 13.67
CA GLN A 87 -0.44 11.59 15.03
C GLN A 87 -1.82 11.39 15.66
N PRO A 88 -2.19 10.16 16.05
CA PRO A 88 -3.41 9.96 16.81
C PRO A 88 -3.27 10.72 18.13
N ALA A 89 -4.25 11.58 18.45
CA ALA A 89 -4.34 12.27 19.75
C ALA A 89 -3.99 11.38 20.98
N PRO A 90 -4.40 10.09 21.06
CA PRO A 90 -4.00 9.24 22.17
C PRO A 90 -2.50 8.92 22.24
N VAL A 91 -1.78 8.87 21.10
CA VAL A 91 -0.33 8.61 21.09
C VAL A 91 0.42 9.84 21.57
N SER A 92 0.02 11.05 21.17
CA SER A 92 0.58 12.31 21.67
C SER A 92 0.41 12.42 23.19
N ALA A 93 -0.77 12.12 23.73
CA ALA A 93 -1.01 12.12 25.17
C ALA A 93 -0.13 11.10 25.92
N MET A 94 0.09 9.91 25.34
CA MET A 94 0.98 8.89 25.92
C MET A 94 2.45 9.31 25.86
N THR A 95 2.90 9.96 24.77
CA THR A 95 4.25 10.50 24.64
C THR A 95 4.51 11.60 25.68
N THR A 96 3.57 12.51 25.91
CA THR A 96 3.69 13.55 26.94
C THR A 96 3.74 12.98 28.36
N LEU A 97 3.03 11.87 28.61
CA LEU A 97 3.07 11.16 29.91
C LEU A 97 4.37 10.38 30.11
N LEU A 98 4.90 9.74 29.07
CA LEU A 98 6.11 8.92 29.13
C LEU A 98 7.40 9.73 29.03
N TRP A 99 7.35 10.89 28.37
CA TRP A 99 8.48 11.80 28.19
C TRP A 99 8.06 13.24 28.56
N PRO A 100 7.89 13.55 29.86
CA PRO A 100 7.61 14.91 30.31
C PRO A 100 8.74 15.85 29.88
N GLU A 101 8.37 17.04 29.40
CA GLU A 101 9.24 18.07 28.80
C GLU A 101 10.36 18.61 29.74
N GLU A 102 10.51 18.06 30.95
CA GLU A 102 11.59 18.40 31.89
C GLU A 102 12.94 17.77 31.56
N ALA A 103 13.01 16.92 30.53
CA ALA A 103 14.26 16.78 29.77
C ALA A 103 14.44 18.06 28.93
N ALA A 104 14.68 19.17 29.63
CA ALA A 104 15.18 20.40 29.06
C ALA A 104 16.24 19.99 28.04
N LEU A 105 15.98 20.32 26.78
CA LEU A 105 17.00 20.30 25.74
C LEU A 105 18.10 21.21 26.27
N ASP A 106 19.05 20.62 26.99
CA ASP A 106 20.29 21.25 27.39
C ASP A 106 21.03 21.45 26.07
N THR A 107 20.63 22.52 25.40
CA THR A 107 21.15 22.93 24.11
C THR A 107 22.49 23.52 24.44
N ILE A 108 23.47 22.63 24.59
CA ILE A 108 24.86 23.03 24.78
C ILE A 108 25.22 23.83 23.53
N GLU A 109 25.42 25.14 23.70
CA GLU A 109 25.83 26.02 22.63
C GLU A 109 27.29 25.71 22.29
N LEU A 110 27.50 24.82 21.30
CA LEU A 110 28.83 24.40 20.84
C LEU A 110 29.54 25.46 19.98
N ILE A 111 28.87 26.57 19.66
CA ILE A 111 29.44 27.66 18.86
C ILE A 111 29.76 28.82 19.80
N PRO A 112 31.04 29.18 19.99
CA PRO A 112 31.39 30.35 20.79
C PRO A 112 30.81 31.61 20.13
N ASN A 113 30.19 32.46 20.94
CA ASN A 113 29.66 33.76 20.52
C ASN A 113 30.73 34.58 19.77
N PHE A 114 30.46 34.90 18.51
CA PHE A 114 31.37 35.68 17.65
C PHE A 114 31.65 37.10 18.20
N GLY A 115 30.87 37.60 19.15
CA GLY A 115 31.16 38.84 19.87
C GLY A 115 32.44 38.79 20.70
N ALA A 116 32.92 37.61 21.10
CA ALA A 116 34.22 37.47 21.78
C ALA A 116 35.42 37.54 20.82
N LEU A 117 35.18 37.48 19.49
CA LEU A 117 36.22 37.46 18.46
C LEU A 117 36.40 38.81 17.75
N LEU A 118 35.54 39.79 18.03
CA LEU A 118 35.62 41.14 17.50
C LEU A 118 36.12 42.07 18.62
N PRO A 119 37.41 42.39 18.71
CA PRO A 119 37.86 43.47 19.57
C PRO A 119 37.20 44.77 19.08
N GLU A 120 36.38 45.37 19.94
CA GLU A 120 35.69 46.64 19.74
C GLU A 120 36.60 47.64 19.00
N GLY A 121 36.20 48.00 17.78
CA GLY A 121 36.79 49.08 16.99
C GLY A 121 35.95 50.34 17.11
#